data_AF-A0A6N6WR89-F1
#
_entry.id   AF-A0A6N6WR89-F1
#
_cell.length_a   1.000
_cell.length_b   1.000
_cell.length_c   1.000
_cell.angle_alpha   90.00
_cell.angle_beta   90.00
_cell.angle_gamma   90.00
#
_symmetry.space_group_name_H-M   'P 1'
#
loop_
_entity.id
_entity.type
_entity.pdbx_description
1 polymer ?
#
loop_
_entity_poly.entity_id
_entity_poly.type
_entity_poly.pdbx_seq_one_letter_code
_entity_poly.pdbx_strand_id
1 'polypeptide(L)' 'GLLLTTRGGDFVMDIGQDISIGYLNHTGTDVELYLQESFTFSALTSEATVTLLPPEE' A
#
# COMPACT_ATOMS: atom_id res chain seq x y z
N GLY A 1 6.24 -3.84 -16.75
CA GLY A 1 4.87 -4.14 -16.29
C GLY A 1 4.89 -5.32 -15.34
N LEU A 2 3.77 -5.68 -14.72
CA LEU A 2 3.68 -6.85 -13.82
C LEU A 2 2.47 -7.68 -14.21
N LEU A 3 2.68 -8.97 -14.46
CA LEU A 3 1.61 -9.95 -14.59
C LEU A 3 1.48 -10.68 -13.26
N LEU A 4 0.26 -10.75 -12.73
CA LEU A 4 0.00 -11.33 -11.41
C LEU A 4 -1.29 -12.15 -11.42
N THR A 5 -1.30 -13.20 -10.61
CA THR A 5 -2.50 -14.00 -10.36
C THR A 5 -3.34 -13.39 -9.24
N THR A 6 -4.66 -13.53 -9.35
CA THR A 6 -5.64 -13.05 -8.35
C THR A 6 -6.43 -14.21 -7.74
N ARG A 7 -5.86 -15.42 -7.72
CA ARG A 7 -6.48 -16.62 -7.13
C ARG A 7 -6.68 -16.54 -5.61
N GLY A 8 -6.10 -15.52 -4.97
CA GLY A 8 -6.15 -15.29 -3.52
C GLY A 8 -5.03 -16.02 -2.77
N GLY A 9 -4.56 -15.41 -1.67
CA GLY A 9 -3.55 -15.99 -0.79
C GLY A 9 -2.08 -15.79 -1.20
N ASP A 10 -1.81 -15.30 -2.41
CA ASP A 10 -0.43 -15.03 -2.88
C ASP A 10 0.14 -13.71 -2.34
N PHE A 11 -0.73 -12.74 -2.11
CA PHE A 11 -0.40 -11.39 -1.64
C PHE A 11 -1.31 -11.02 -0.48
N VAL A 12 -0.72 -10.55 0.61
CA VAL A 12 -1.45 -10.15 1.81
C VAL A 12 -1.05 -8.73 2.18
N MET A 13 -2.06 -7.91 2.46
CA MET A 13 -1.89 -6.60 3.05
C MET A 13 -2.58 -6.63 4.42
N ASP A 14 -1.77 -6.62 5.47
CA ASP A 14 -2.27 -6.58 6.84
C ASP A 14 -2.40 -5.11 7.26
N ILE A 15 -3.64 -4.70 7.55
CA ILE A 15 -3.95 -3.35 8.00
C ILE A 15 -4.00 -3.34 9.54
N GLY A 16 -3.05 -2.64 10.17
CA GLY A 16 -3.09 -2.36 11.60
C GLY A 16 -4.02 -1.20 11.92
N GLN A 17 -3.87 -0.09 11.18
CA GLN A 17 -4.77 1.06 11.21
C GLN A 17 -5.11 1.46 9.78
N ASP A 18 -6.41 1.55 9.49
CA ASP A 18 -6.89 2.09 8.22
C ASP A 18 -6.61 3.61 8.12
N ILE A 19 -6.71 4.15 6.90
CA ILE A 19 -6.51 5.57 6.62
C ILE A 19 -7.41 6.40 7.53
N SER A 20 -6.79 7.19 8.38
CA SER A 20 -7.45 8.01 9.40
C SER A 20 -6.95 9.44 9.33
N ILE A 21 -7.83 10.39 9.68
CA ILE A 21 -7.50 11.82 9.75
C ILE A 21 -7.32 12.19 11.22
N GLY A 22 -6.12 12.63 11.59
CA GLY A 22 -5.77 13.13 12.92
C GLY A 22 -5.65 14.64 12.97
N TYR A 23 -5.85 15.22 14.15
CA TYR A 23 -5.62 16.64 14.41
C TYR A 23 -4.20 16.89 14.90
N LEU A 24 -3.52 17.89 14.35
CA LEU A 24 -2.18 18.29 14.77
C LEU A 24 -2.19 19.59 15.59
N ASN A 25 -2.65 20.69 15.00
CA ASN A 25 -2.81 21.99 15.66
C ASN A 25 -3.82 22.89 14.90
N HIS A 26 -4.05 24.10 15.38
CA HIS A 26 -4.72 25.14 14.60
C HIS A 26 -4.21 26.55 14.96
N THR A 27 -4.37 27.48 14.03
CA THR A 27 -4.27 28.93 14.22
C THR A 27 -5.67 29.55 14.27
N GLY A 28 -5.77 30.89 14.32
CA GLY A 28 -7.07 31.57 14.24
C GLY A 28 -7.78 31.40 12.89
N THR A 29 -7.09 30.91 11.85
CA THR A 29 -7.61 30.81 10.48
C THR A 29 -7.51 29.42 9.88
N ASP A 30 -6.63 28.56 10.39
CA ASP A 30 -6.27 27.30 9.75
C ASP A 30 -6.23 26.16 10.75
N VAL A 31 -6.64 24.97 10.32
CA VAL A 31 -6.53 23.72 11.10
C VAL A 31 -5.58 22.79 10.37
N GLU A 32 -4.54 22.34 11.08
CA GLU A 32 -3.58 21.37 10.56
C GLU A 32 -4.01 19.96 10.98
N LEU A 33 -4.26 19.13 9.97
CA LEU A 33 -4.62 17.73 10.12
C LEU A 33 -3.53 16.85 9.47
N TYR A 34 -3.46 15.58 9.86
CA TYR A 34 -2.58 14.61 9.24
C TYR A 34 -3.33 13.35 8.83
N LEU A 35 -2.80 12.66 7.82
CA LEU A 35 -3.19 11.29 7.50
C LEU A 35 -2.29 10.32 8.26
N GLN A 36 -2.88 9.30 8.86
CA GLN A 36 -2.16 8.20 9.48
C GLN A 36 -2.78 6.88 9.06
N GLU A 37 -1.89 5.97 8.63
CA GLU A 37 -2.19 4.58 8.31
C GLU A 37 -1.06 3.71 8.87
N SER A 38 -1.36 2.44 9.12
CA SER A 38 -0.35 1.45 9.50
C SER A 38 -0.68 0.15 8.81
N PHE A 39 0.22 -0.33 7.96
CA PHE A 39 0.07 -1.58 7.25
C PHE A 39 1.41 -2.27 7.03
N THR A 40 1.36 -3.56 6.73
CA THR A 40 2.47 -4.30 6.13
C THR A 40 1.99 -5.03 4.89
N PHE A 41 2.90 -5.29 3.96
CA PHE A 41 2.63 -6.04 2.74
C PHE A 41 3.57 -7.24 2.65
N SER A 42 2.99 -8.41 2.39
CA SER A 42 3.73 -9.67 2.28
C SER A 42 3.40 -10.36 0.95
N ALA A 43 4.44 -10.65 0.16
CA ALA A 43 4.35 -11.54 -0.99
C ALA A 43 4.70 -12.96 -0.55
N LEU A 44 3.68 -13.83 -0.44
CA LEU A 44 3.82 -15.18 0.12
C LEU A 44 4.28 -16.20 -0.93
N THR A 45 3.99 -15.93 -2.21
CA THR A 45 4.24 -16.86 -3.31
C THR A 45 4.95 -16.14 -4.43
N SER A 46 6.24 -16.42 -4.60
CA SER A 46 7.10 -15.72 -5.56
C SER A 46 6.71 -15.96 -7.01
N GLU A 47 6.26 -17.18 -7.32
CA GLU A 47 5.84 -17.63 -8.66
C GLU A 47 4.47 -17.06 -9.09
N ALA A 48 3.76 -16.39 -8.19
CA ALA A 48 2.49 -15.72 -8.49
C ALA A 48 2.67 -14.42 -9.29
N THR A 49 3.92 -14.03 -9.58
CA THR A 49 4.27 -12.77 -10.23
C THR A 49 5.26 -12.99 -11.37
N VAL A 50 5.06 -12.31 -12.50
CA VAL A 50 6.02 -12.22 -13.60
C VAL A 50 6.27 -10.76 -13.96
N THR A 51 7.52 -10.31 -13.84
CA THR A 51 7.95 -8.97 -14.26
C THR A 51 8.06 -8.92 -15.78
N LEU A 52 7.33 -8.00 -16.40
CA LEU A 52 7.43 -7.71 -17.83
C LEU A 52 8.54 -6.68 -18.03
N LEU A 53 9.73 -7.17 -18.39
CA LEU A 53 10.88 -6.36 -18.76
C LEU A 53 10.69 -5.77 -20.17
N PRO A 54 11.23 -4.57 -20.44
CA PRO A 54 11.35 -4.11 -21.82
C PRO A 54 12.23 -5.09 -22.63
N PRO A 55 12.02 -5.20 -23.95
CA PRO A 55 12.90 -6.01 -24.80
C PRO A 55 14.33 -5.47 -24.73
N GLU A 56 15.31 -6.38 -24.66
CA GLU A 56 16.72 -6.05 -24.83
C GLU A 56 16.96 -5.70 -26.32
N GLU A 57 17.64 -4.58 -26.60
CA GLU A 57 18.03 -4.18 -27.95
C GLU A 57 19.14 -5.08 -28.53
#